data_AF-A0A2T0FNQ5-F1
#
_entry.id   AF-A0A2T0FNQ5-F1
#
_cell.length_a   1.000
_cell.length_b   1.000
_cell.length_c   1.000
_cell.angle_alpha   90.00
_cell.angle_beta   90.00
_cell.angle_gamma   90.00
#
_symmetry.space_group_name_H-M   'P 1'
#
loop_
_entity.id
_entity.type
_entity.pdbx_description
1 polymer ?
#
loop_
_entity_poly.entity_id
_entity_poly.type
_entity_poly.pdbx_seq_one_letter_code
_entity_poly.pdbx_strand_id
1 'polypeptide(L)'
;MHKSAFLLLGAAVVLASSGDRLPEFRQCVEHCIESECEDKPPVLLRLLLWTCQSNCDYLCQQRLTHSHLNSNSRVHQYHGKWPFIRVLGVQEPASVVFSLLNLVPNWIGYKRLQRARVTGVQRTLLPYYLLFAVIGVNTWVWSSVFHVRDFVLTERLDYFSAILSIVYGLFLALTRLFRLDLPHNRNKLKMVAAILGLFYLGHISYLSLIHFDYGYNMAAGVVLGLIQNSLWVTLGIKLYRQTKSTTDLLPAILVVLIMGGMSFELFDFSPFGLVFDAHSLWHLSTVLPTAMWYQFMLHDLNRSSKSVKLI
;
A
#
# COMPACT_ATOMS: atom_id res chain seq x y z
N MET A 1 25.11 26.24 -4.61
CA MET A 1 23.91 27.09 -4.62
C MET A 1 22.71 26.21 -4.92
N HIS A 2 21.77 26.17 -3.97
CA HIS A 2 20.62 25.27 -3.94
C HIS A 2 19.70 25.45 -5.17
N LYS A 3 19.45 24.37 -5.91
CA LYS A 3 18.32 24.29 -6.84
C LYS A 3 17.13 23.74 -6.06
N SER A 4 16.30 24.65 -5.56
CA SER A 4 14.96 24.33 -5.07
C SER A 4 14.11 23.86 -6.24
N ALA A 5 13.60 22.63 -6.15
CA ALA A 5 12.69 22.06 -7.12
C ALA A 5 11.32 22.76 -7.03
N PHE A 6 11.00 23.60 -8.00
CA PHE A 6 9.64 24.04 -8.24
C PHE A 6 8.86 22.91 -8.93
N LEU A 7 7.83 22.40 -8.26
CA LEU A 7 6.80 21.57 -8.88
C LEU A 7 6.03 22.44 -9.89
N LEU A 8 6.32 22.27 -11.17
CA LEU A 8 5.48 22.77 -12.26
C LEU A 8 4.28 21.83 -12.38
N LEU A 9 3.10 22.28 -11.96
CA LEU A 9 1.82 21.73 -12.41
C LEU A 9 1.63 22.09 -13.89
N GLY A 10 2.26 21.33 -14.77
CA GLY A 10 1.84 21.25 -16.16
C GLY A 10 0.58 20.39 -16.24
N ALA A 11 -0.43 20.84 -16.98
CA ALA A 11 -1.54 19.98 -17.38
C ALA A 11 -0.95 18.85 -18.25
N ALA A 12 -0.60 17.73 -17.63
CA ALA A 12 -0.19 16.54 -18.35
C ALA A 12 -1.40 16.07 -19.14
N VAL A 13 -1.30 16.08 -20.47
CA VAL A 13 -2.24 15.35 -21.31
C VAL A 13 -2.15 13.89 -20.86
N VAL A 14 -3.21 13.37 -20.24
CA VAL A 14 -3.31 11.97 -19.84
C VAL A 14 -3.42 11.16 -21.13
N LEU A 15 -2.27 10.79 -21.68
CA LEU A 15 -2.20 9.89 -22.82
C LEU A 15 -2.49 8.49 -22.31
N ALA A 16 -3.39 7.77 -22.99
CA ALA A 16 -3.57 6.32 -22.81
C ALA A 16 -2.21 5.62 -22.91
N SER A 17 -2.05 4.44 -22.32
CA SER A 17 -0.77 3.72 -22.29
C SER A 17 -0.23 3.50 -23.70
N SER A 18 1.09 3.36 -23.85
CA SER A 18 1.68 3.17 -25.17
C SER A 18 1.14 1.95 -25.92
N GLY A 19 0.81 0.87 -25.20
CA GLY A 19 0.21 -0.34 -25.78
C GLY A 19 -1.22 -0.12 -26.27
N ASP A 20 -2.02 0.67 -25.55
CA ASP A 20 -3.41 1.01 -25.93
C ASP A 20 -3.51 1.81 -27.23
N ARG A 21 -2.38 2.41 -27.67
CA ARG A 21 -2.27 3.20 -28.89
C ARG A 21 -1.75 2.39 -30.08
N LEU A 22 -1.32 1.15 -29.89
CA LEU A 22 -0.82 0.29 -30.97
C LEU A 22 -1.99 -0.16 -31.86
N PRO A 23 -1.96 0.09 -33.18
CA PRO A 23 -2.97 -0.43 -34.10
C PRO A 23 -3.10 -1.96 -34.04
N GLU A 24 -1.98 -2.66 -33.89
CA GLU A 24 -1.91 -4.12 -33.81
C GLU A 24 -2.63 -4.65 -32.58
N PHE A 25 -2.58 -3.91 -31.46
CA PHE A 25 -3.30 -4.28 -30.23
C PHE A 25 -4.80 -4.15 -30.43
N ARG A 26 -5.26 -3.01 -30.95
CA ARG A 26 -6.68 -2.75 -31.18
C ARG A 26 -7.29 -3.75 -32.16
N GLN A 27 -6.61 -4.00 -33.28
CA GLN A 27 -7.03 -4.97 -34.29
C GLN A 27 -7.08 -6.39 -33.72
N CYS A 28 -6.08 -6.78 -32.92
CA CYS A 28 -6.09 -8.09 -32.27
C CYS A 28 -7.30 -8.26 -31.35
N VAL A 29 -7.61 -7.24 -30.53
CA VAL A 29 -8.73 -7.30 -29.58
C VAL A 29 -10.06 -7.34 -30.32
N GLU A 30 -10.26 -6.48 -31.32
CA GLU A 30 -11.47 -6.45 -32.15
C GLU A 30 -11.70 -7.81 -32.83
N HIS A 31 -10.68 -8.34 -33.50
CA HIS A 31 -10.78 -9.63 -34.16
C HIS A 31 -11.03 -10.79 -33.18
N CYS A 32 -10.37 -10.79 -32.02
CA CYS A 32 -10.60 -11.82 -30.99
C CYS A 32 -12.05 -11.78 -30.48
N ILE A 33 -12.60 -10.58 -30.26
CA ILE A 33 -13.98 -10.43 -29.79
C ILE A 33 -14.97 -10.97 -30.83
N GLU A 34 -14.75 -10.66 -32.11
CA GLU A 34 -15.62 -11.14 -33.21
C GLU A 34 -15.57 -12.66 -33.40
N SER A 35 -14.38 -13.26 -33.23
CA SER A 35 -14.17 -14.68 -33.51
C SER A 35 -14.44 -15.62 -32.33
N GLU A 36 -14.15 -15.19 -31.09
CA GLU A 36 -14.11 -16.07 -29.92
C GLU A 36 -15.25 -15.81 -28.92
N CYS A 37 -15.90 -14.64 -28.95
CA CYS A 37 -16.87 -14.28 -27.91
C CYS A 37 -18.28 -14.83 -28.07
N GLU A 38 -18.50 -15.75 -29.02
CA GLU A 38 -19.62 -16.68 -28.95
C GLU A 38 -19.43 -17.70 -27.81
N ASP A 39 -18.18 -18.05 -27.49
CA ASP A 39 -17.83 -19.01 -26.44
C ASP A 39 -17.58 -18.36 -25.08
N LYS A 40 -17.92 -19.10 -24.02
CA LYS A 40 -17.68 -18.67 -22.64
C LYS A 40 -16.26 -19.07 -22.22
N PRO A 41 -15.50 -18.19 -21.54
CA PRO A 41 -14.22 -18.57 -20.95
C PRO A 41 -14.36 -19.78 -20.00
N PRO A 42 -13.26 -20.54 -19.78
CA PRO A 42 -13.20 -21.61 -18.80
C PRO A 42 -13.80 -21.23 -17.45
N VAL A 43 -14.42 -22.19 -16.75
CA VAL A 43 -15.14 -21.97 -15.47
C VAL A 43 -14.29 -21.21 -14.46
N LEU A 44 -13.01 -21.57 -14.32
CA LEU A 44 -12.09 -20.92 -13.39
C LEU A 44 -11.95 -19.41 -13.67
N LEU A 45 -11.85 -19.02 -14.94
CA LEU A 45 -11.77 -17.61 -15.33
C LEU A 45 -13.08 -16.88 -15.04
N ARG A 46 -14.23 -17.54 -15.27
CA ARG A 46 -15.55 -16.97 -14.94
C ARG A 46 -15.77 -16.79 -13.45
N LEU A 47 -15.23 -17.67 -12.59
CA LEU A 47 -15.26 -17.50 -11.14
C LEU A 47 -14.51 -16.24 -10.68
N LEU A 48 -13.47 -15.85 -11.42
CA LEU A 48 -12.73 -14.61 -11.22
C LEU A 48 -13.22 -13.46 -12.14
N LEU A 49 -14.44 -13.59 -12.66
CA LEU A 49 -15.15 -12.55 -13.42
C LEU A 49 -14.41 -12.08 -14.69
N TRP A 50 -13.62 -12.96 -15.31
CA TRP A 50 -13.12 -12.72 -16.66
C TRP A 50 -14.23 -12.91 -17.68
N THR A 51 -14.62 -11.82 -18.32
CA THR A 51 -15.48 -11.81 -19.51
C THR A 51 -14.69 -12.26 -20.73
N CYS A 52 -15.37 -12.62 -21.82
CA CYS A 52 -14.66 -12.91 -23.07
C CYS A 52 -13.83 -11.70 -23.53
N GLN A 53 -14.38 -10.49 -23.46
CA GLN A 53 -13.71 -9.25 -23.87
C GLN A 53 -12.42 -9.02 -23.07
N SER A 54 -12.47 -9.13 -21.74
CA SER A 54 -11.26 -8.99 -20.90
C SER A 54 -10.26 -10.12 -21.11
N ASN A 55 -10.73 -11.32 -21.49
CA ASN A 55 -9.84 -12.41 -21.86
C ASN A 55 -9.16 -12.17 -23.21
N CYS A 56 -9.87 -11.64 -24.22
CA CYS A 56 -9.31 -11.23 -25.50
C CYS A 56 -8.28 -10.11 -25.34
N ASP A 57 -8.61 -9.10 -24.55
CA ASP A 57 -7.69 -8.02 -24.18
C ASP A 57 -6.38 -8.61 -23.61
N TYR A 58 -6.49 -9.45 -22.58
CA TYR A 58 -5.35 -10.17 -22.00
C TYR A 58 -4.54 -10.98 -23.03
N LEU A 59 -5.20 -11.80 -23.86
CA LEU A 59 -4.52 -12.65 -24.85
C LEU A 59 -3.74 -11.82 -25.87
N CYS A 60 -4.31 -10.69 -26.31
CA CYS A 60 -3.66 -9.78 -27.23
C CYS A 60 -2.48 -9.04 -26.59
N GLN A 61 -2.59 -8.62 -25.32
CA GLN A 61 -1.45 -8.09 -24.57
C GLN A 61 -0.30 -9.11 -24.53
N GLN A 62 -0.60 -10.37 -24.21
CA GLN A 62 0.42 -11.43 -24.13
C GLN A 62 1.05 -11.72 -25.50
N ARG A 63 0.25 -11.88 -26.55
CA ARG A 63 0.74 -12.16 -27.91
C ARG A 63 1.71 -11.08 -28.38
N LEU A 64 1.33 -9.81 -28.22
CA LEU A 64 2.20 -8.69 -28.59
C LEU A 64 3.42 -8.62 -27.68
N THR A 65 3.27 -8.79 -26.37
CA THR A 65 4.41 -8.78 -25.43
C THR A 65 5.45 -9.84 -25.81
N HIS A 66 5.03 -11.07 -26.12
CA HIS A 66 5.94 -12.12 -26.58
C HIS A 66 6.61 -11.79 -27.92
N SER A 67 5.89 -11.17 -28.86
CA SER A 67 6.48 -10.69 -30.12
C SER A 67 7.56 -9.63 -29.89
N HIS A 68 7.31 -8.67 -29.00
CA HIS A 68 8.29 -7.64 -28.64
C HIS A 68 9.52 -8.25 -27.94
N LEU A 69 9.32 -9.18 -27.01
CA LEU A 69 10.42 -9.89 -26.34
C LEU A 69 11.28 -10.68 -27.33
N ASN A 70 10.66 -11.41 -28.27
CA ASN A 70 11.38 -12.21 -29.27
C ASN A 70 12.18 -11.35 -30.26
N SER A 71 11.73 -10.12 -30.52
CA SER A 71 12.40 -9.16 -31.41
C SER A 71 13.35 -8.21 -30.67
N ASN A 72 13.56 -8.39 -29.36
CA ASN A 72 14.28 -7.45 -28.48
C ASN A 72 13.74 -6.00 -28.58
N SER A 73 12.44 -5.85 -28.82
CA SER A 73 11.74 -4.58 -28.85
C SER A 73 11.22 -4.20 -27.45
N ARG A 74 10.88 -2.92 -27.28
CA ARG A 74 10.34 -2.39 -26.02
C ARG A 74 9.00 -3.07 -25.67
N VAL A 75 8.85 -3.48 -24.41
CA VAL A 75 7.55 -3.90 -23.85
C VAL A 75 6.71 -2.68 -23.53
N HIS A 76 5.41 -2.78 -23.74
CA HIS A 76 4.46 -1.68 -23.56
C HIS A 76 3.54 -1.92 -22.37
N GLN A 77 3.20 -0.84 -21.65
CA GLN A 77 2.08 -0.84 -20.71
C GLN A 77 0.75 -0.78 -21.46
N TYR A 78 -0.26 -1.43 -20.90
CA TYR A 78 -1.65 -1.49 -21.34
C TYR A 78 -2.56 -1.10 -20.18
N HIS A 79 -3.52 -0.21 -20.41
CA HIS A 79 -4.46 0.29 -19.39
C HIS A 79 -3.78 0.75 -18.07
N GLY A 80 -2.60 1.38 -18.16
CA GLY A 80 -1.81 1.88 -17.04
C GLY A 80 -0.99 0.82 -16.31
N LYS A 81 -0.95 -0.42 -16.80
CA LYS A 81 -0.28 -1.55 -16.17
C LYS A 81 0.70 -2.25 -17.10
N TRP A 82 1.69 -2.89 -16.51
CA TRP A 82 2.55 -3.80 -17.27
C TRP A 82 1.85 -5.13 -17.58
N PRO A 83 2.26 -5.85 -18.65
CA PRO A 83 1.65 -7.12 -19.00
C PRO A 83 2.19 -8.23 -18.09
N PHE A 84 1.31 -8.82 -17.27
CA PHE A 84 1.64 -9.93 -16.38
C PHE A 84 1.16 -11.28 -16.94
N ILE A 85 1.89 -12.36 -16.67
CA ILE A 85 1.35 -13.71 -16.91
C ILE A 85 0.32 -14.05 -15.83
N ARG A 86 -0.83 -14.53 -16.29
CA ARG A 86 -1.95 -14.89 -15.42
C ARG A 86 -1.77 -16.32 -14.94
N VAL A 87 -1.92 -16.55 -13.63
CA VAL A 87 -1.81 -17.88 -13.02
C VAL A 87 -3.12 -18.23 -12.34
N LEU A 88 -3.77 -19.34 -12.76
CA LEU A 88 -5.09 -19.76 -12.24
C LEU A 88 -6.17 -18.66 -12.30
N GLY A 89 -6.04 -17.72 -13.25
CA GLY A 89 -6.93 -16.57 -13.40
C GLY A 89 -6.56 -15.34 -12.57
N VAL A 90 -5.55 -15.41 -11.69
CA VAL A 90 -5.00 -14.27 -10.94
C VAL A 90 -4.18 -13.38 -11.87
N GLN A 91 -4.53 -12.10 -11.91
CA GLN A 91 -3.94 -11.11 -12.82
C GLN A 91 -2.48 -10.78 -12.45
N GLU A 92 -2.19 -10.50 -11.18
CA GLU A 92 -0.86 -10.08 -10.71
C GLU A 92 -0.35 -11.03 -9.61
N PRO A 93 0.13 -12.24 -9.95
CA PRO A 93 0.37 -13.31 -8.98
C PRO A 93 1.42 -12.95 -7.91
N ALA A 94 2.49 -12.25 -8.26
CA ALA A 94 3.50 -11.83 -7.29
C ALA A 94 2.92 -10.81 -6.28
N SER A 95 2.21 -9.80 -6.79
CA SER A 95 1.55 -8.78 -5.96
C SER A 95 0.59 -9.42 -4.97
N VAL A 96 -0.23 -10.40 -5.40
CA VAL A 96 -1.13 -11.17 -4.50
C VAL A 96 -0.34 -11.91 -3.42
N VAL A 97 0.69 -12.68 -3.79
CA VAL A 97 1.48 -13.47 -2.84
C VAL A 97 2.13 -12.53 -1.81
N PHE A 98 2.74 -11.44 -2.24
CA PHE A 98 3.43 -10.52 -1.36
C PHE A 98 2.47 -9.69 -0.49
N SER A 99 1.27 -9.38 -0.96
CA SER A 99 0.21 -8.79 -0.13
C SER A 99 -0.25 -9.77 0.95
N LEU A 100 -0.46 -11.04 0.63
CA LEU A 100 -0.79 -12.08 1.61
C LEU A 100 0.35 -12.28 2.63
N LEU A 101 1.62 -12.22 2.20
CA LEU A 101 2.77 -12.27 3.11
C LEU A 101 2.81 -11.07 4.08
N ASN A 102 2.35 -9.89 3.67
CA ASN A 102 2.20 -8.74 4.58
C ASN A 102 0.98 -8.87 5.51
N LEU A 103 -0.07 -9.58 5.11
CA LEU A 103 -1.22 -9.86 5.98
C LEU A 103 -0.79 -10.68 7.22
N VAL A 104 0.09 -11.68 7.02
CA VAL A 104 0.55 -12.60 8.07
C VAL A 104 1.10 -11.87 9.32
N PRO A 105 2.11 -10.98 9.24
CA PRO A 105 2.62 -10.28 10.41
C PRO A 105 1.58 -9.36 11.07
N ASN A 106 0.63 -8.79 10.33
CA ASN A 106 -0.48 -8.03 10.92
C ASN A 106 -1.40 -8.92 11.75
N TRP A 107 -1.77 -10.09 11.23
CA TRP A 107 -2.58 -11.06 11.95
C TRP A 107 -1.88 -11.62 13.19
N ILE A 108 -0.62 -12.05 13.04
CA ILE A 108 0.20 -12.56 14.16
C ILE A 108 0.40 -11.46 15.20
N GLY A 109 0.72 -10.24 14.75
CA GLY A 109 0.86 -9.05 15.58
C GLY A 109 -0.36 -8.78 16.43
N TYR A 110 -1.55 -8.79 15.82
CA TYR A 110 -2.83 -8.67 16.53
C TYR A 110 -2.96 -9.73 17.63
N LYS A 111 -2.74 -11.02 17.32
CA LYS A 111 -2.84 -12.10 18.31
C LYS A 111 -1.83 -11.96 19.45
N ARG A 112 -0.61 -11.49 19.16
CA ARG A 112 0.42 -11.24 20.17
C ARG A 112 0.04 -10.06 21.07
N LEU A 113 -0.46 -8.97 20.50
CA LEU A 113 -0.93 -7.80 21.24
C LEU A 113 -2.11 -8.15 22.15
N GLN A 114 -3.08 -8.92 21.66
CA GLN A 114 -4.23 -9.36 22.47
C GLN A 114 -3.82 -10.19 23.70
N ARG A 115 -2.76 -11.00 23.58
CA ARG A 115 -2.25 -11.86 24.66
C ARG A 115 -1.21 -11.16 25.53
N ALA A 116 -0.79 -9.94 25.18
CA ALA A 116 0.22 -9.22 25.92
C ALA A 116 -0.32 -8.84 27.32
N ARG A 117 0.41 -9.25 28.36
CA ARG A 117 0.11 -8.86 29.74
C ARG A 117 0.68 -7.47 30.00
N VAL A 118 -0.08 -6.44 29.64
CA VAL A 118 0.32 -5.04 29.81
C VAL A 118 -0.19 -4.49 31.15
N THR A 119 0.72 -3.95 31.94
CA THR A 119 0.43 -3.34 33.24
C THR A 119 0.76 -1.84 33.25
N GLY A 120 0.12 -1.08 34.14
CA GLY A 120 0.42 0.34 34.34
C GLY A 120 -0.02 1.23 33.18
N VAL A 121 0.65 2.38 33.04
CA VAL A 121 0.27 3.48 32.13
C VAL A 121 0.49 3.14 30.64
N GLN A 122 1.05 1.98 30.33
CA GLN A 122 1.31 1.53 28.96
C GLN A 122 0.07 0.85 28.38
N ARG A 123 -0.84 0.38 29.24
CA ARG A 123 -2.09 -0.26 28.83
C ARG A 123 -3.01 0.66 28.02
N THR A 124 -2.86 1.98 28.17
CA THR A 124 -3.60 2.98 27.39
C THR A 124 -3.24 2.95 25.89
N LEU A 125 -2.05 2.46 25.52
CA LEU A 125 -1.61 2.36 24.11
C LEU A 125 -2.16 1.13 23.39
N LEU A 126 -2.46 0.05 24.13
CA LEU A 126 -2.87 -1.24 23.59
C LEU A 126 -4.04 -1.17 22.58
N PRO A 127 -5.16 -0.47 22.83
CA PRO A 127 -6.26 -0.42 21.86
C PRO A 127 -5.85 0.19 20.52
N TYR A 128 -4.90 1.13 20.51
CA TYR A 128 -4.41 1.76 19.30
C TYR A 128 -3.49 0.82 18.50
N TYR A 129 -2.64 0.05 19.19
CA TYR A 129 -1.84 -0.99 18.51
C TYR A 129 -2.69 -2.14 17.96
N LEU A 130 -3.78 -2.50 18.66
CA LEU A 130 -4.73 -3.50 18.14
C LEU A 130 -5.44 -3.00 16.88
N LEU A 131 -5.89 -1.75 16.88
CA LEU A 131 -6.54 -1.15 15.71
C LEU A 131 -5.58 -0.97 14.53
N PHE A 132 -4.30 -0.65 14.79
CA PHE A 132 -3.25 -0.67 13.75
C PHE A 132 -3.21 -2.02 13.02
N ALA A 133 -3.25 -3.11 13.78
CA ALA A 133 -3.20 -4.45 13.21
C ALA A 133 -4.45 -4.82 12.42
N VAL A 134 -5.64 -4.40 12.87
CA VAL A 134 -6.90 -4.60 12.13
C VAL A 134 -6.87 -3.84 10.81
N ILE A 135 -6.43 -2.59 10.82
CA ILE A 135 -6.31 -1.76 9.61
C ILE A 135 -5.27 -2.37 8.66
N GLY A 136 -4.13 -2.84 9.17
CA GLY A 136 -3.13 -3.54 8.38
C GLY A 136 -3.68 -4.79 7.70
N VAL A 137 -4.45 -5.63 8.41
CA VAL A 137 -5.14 -6.78 7.79
C VAL A 137 -6.08 -6.30 6.68
N ASN A 138 -6.90 -5.28 6.92
CA ASN A 138 -7.81 -4.73 5.91
C ASN A 138 -7.06 -4.25 4.65
N THR A 139 -5.98 -3.49 4.81
CA THR A 139 -5.15 -3.01 3.68
C THR A 139 -4.63 -4.15 2.83
N TRP A 140 -4.02 -5.17 3.45
CA TRP A 140 -3.43 -6.26 2.68
C TRP A 140 -4.46 -7.23 2.10
N VAL A 141 -5.66 -7.34 2.70
CA VAL A 141 -6.80 -8.04 2.09
C VAL A 141 -7.22 -7.33 0.81
N TRP A 142 -7.49 -6.03 0.85
CA TRP A 142 -7.98 -5.30 -0.32
C TRP A 142 -6.92 -5.20 -1.43
N SER A 143 -5.65 -5.05 -1.07
CA SER A 143 -4.54 -5.17 -2.01
C SER A 143 -4.52 -6.55 -2.69
N SER A 144 -4.67 -7.63 -1.92
CA SER A 144 -4.73 -8.98 -2.51
C SER A 144 -5.92 -9.15 -3.45
N VAL A 145 -7.10 -8.64 -3.06
CA VAL A 145 -8.32 -8.73 -3.88
C VAL A 145 -8.20 -7.94 -5.18
N PHE A 146 -7.65 -6.73 -5.14
CA PHE A 146 -7.39 -5.91 -6.31
C PHE A 146 -6.41 -6.58 -7.28
N HIS A 147 -5.32 -7.14 -6.77
CA HIS A 147 -4.31 -7.82 -7.57
C HIS A 147 -4.75 -9.19 -8.12
N VAL A 148 -5.77 -9.81 -7.51
CA VAL A 148 -6.45 -10.97 -8.10
C VAL A 148 -7.21 -10.54 -9.35
N ARG A 149 -8.04 -9.49 -9.22
CA ARG A 149 -8.83 -8.95 -10.32
C ARG A 149 -9.14 -7.47 -10.10
N ASP A 150 -8.78 -6.66 -11.08
CA ASP A 150 -9.05 -5.23 -11.06
C ASP A 150 -10.48 -4.90 -11.53
N PHE A 151 -11.22 -4.26 -10.64
CA PHE A 151 -12.50 -3.62 -10.91
C PHE A 151 -12.51 -2.29 -10.20
N VAL A 152 -13.35 -1.36 -10.67
CA VAL A 152 -13.53 -0.05 -10.04
C VAL A 152 -13.77 -0.16 -8.53
N LEU A 153 -14.51 -1.18 -8.09
CA LEU A 153 -14.73 -1.43 -6.66
C LEU A 153 -13.45 -1.89 -5.94
N THR A 154 -12.74 -2.89 -6.48
CA THR A 154 -11.55 -3.46 -5.82
C THR A 154 -10.40 -2.47 -5.80
N GLU A 155 -10.23 -1.70 -6.88
CA GLU A 155 -9.30 -0.57 -7.00
C GLU A 155 -9.56 0.48 -5.93
N ARG A 156 -10.80 0.97 -5.82
CA ARG A 156 -11.15 1.96 -4.81
C ARG A 156 -10.91 1.46 -3.39
N LEU A 157 -11.26 0.21 -3.11
CA LEU A 157 -11.09 -0.36 -1.78
C LEU A 157 -9.63 -0.61 -1.42
N ASP A 158 -8.77 -0.95 -2.37
CA ASP A 158 -7.33 -1.01 -2.16
C ASP A 158 -6.76 0.37 -1.82
N TYR A 159 -7.03 1.37 -2.68
CA TYR A 159 -6.55 2.74 -2.52
C TYR A 159 -7.04 3.38 -1.22
N PHE A 160 -8.33 3.25 -0.90
CA PHE A 160 -8.89 3.77 0.35
C PHE A 160 -8.30 3.07 1.57
N SER A 161 -8.06 1.76 1.49
CA SER A 161 -7.42 1.02 2.57
C SER A 161 -5.95 1.38 2.75
N ALA A 162 -5.22 1.69 1.68
CA ALA A 162 -3.84 2.20 1.74
C ALA A 162 -3.79 3.58 2.43
N ILE A 163 -4.66 4.51 2.01
CA ILE A 163 -4.75 5.84 2.65
C ILE A 163 -5.22 5.73 4.10
N LEU A 164 -6.17 4.84 4.42
CA LEU A 164 -6.59 4.59 5.80
C LEU A 164 -5.41 4.13 6.67
N SER A 165 -4.57 3.23 6.16
CA SER A 165 -3.34 2.80 6.84
C SER A 165 -2.38 3.95 7.11
N ILE A 166 -2.18 4.85 6.15
CA ILE A 166 -1.31 6.03 6.31
C ILE A 166 -1.91 7.03 7.30
N VAL A 167 -3.19 7.38 7.17
CA VAL A 167 -3.89 8.30 8.08
C VAL A 167 -3.87 7.77 9.51
N TYR A 168 -4.14 6.47 9.68
CA TYR A 168 -4.09 5.83 10.98
C TYR A 168 -2.66 5.73 11.54
N GLY A 169 -1.67 5.46 10.69
CA GLY A 169 -0.26 5.46 11.05
C GLY A 169 0.20 6.84 11.56
N LEU A 170 -0.24 7.93 10.92
CA LEU A 170 -0.02 9.30 11.38
C LEU A 170 -0.70 9.56 12.73
N PHE A 171 -1.97 9.16 12.87
CA PHE A 171 -2.70 9.25 14.14
C PHE A 171 -1.96 8.52 15.27
N LEU A 172 -1.45 7.31 14.99
CA LEU A 172 -0.73 6.50 15.95
C LEU A 172 0.61 7.13 16.32
N ALA A 173 1.36 7.66 15.35
CA ALA A 173 2.62 8.35 15.57
C ALA A 173 2.44 9.57 16.48
N LEU A 174 1.44 10.42 16.20
CA LEU A 174 1.08 11.57 17.04
C LEU A 174 0.67 11.13 18.44
N THR A 175 -0.21 10.12 18.53
CA THR A 175 -0.70 9.58 19.80
C THR A 175 0.46 9.11 20.65
N ARG A 176 1.40 8.36 20.07
CA ARG A 176 2.52 7.80 20.80
C ARG A 176 3.58 8.84 21.16
N LEU A 177 3.91 9.76 20.25
CA LEU A 177 4.96 10.78 20.47
C LEU A 177 4.57 11.79 21.56
N PHE A 178 3.31 12.21 21.57
CA PHE A 178 2.78 13.21 22.51
C PHE A 178 2.01 12.61 23.68
N ARG A 179 1.96 11.28 23.78
CA ARG A 179 1.20 10.55 24.81
C ARG A 179 -0.27 11.02 24.90
N LEU A 180 -0.92 11.10 23.74
CA LEU A 180 -2.34 11.50 23.66
C LEU A 180 -3.28 10.42 24.23
N ASP A 181 -2.77 9.19 24.38
CA ASP A 181 -3.43 8.06 25.03
C ASP A 181 -3.71 8.28 26.53
N LEU A 182 -3.02 9.24 27.16
CA LEU A 182 -3.19 9.52 28.59
C LEU A 182 -4.51 10.26 28.88
N PRO A 183 -5.16 10.00 30.04
CA PRO A 183 -6.46 10.60 30.37
C PRO A 183 -6.49 12.13 30.31
N HIS A 184 -5.41 12.81 30.71
CA HIS A 184 -5.33 14.28 30.69
C HIS A 184 -5.25 14.87 29.27
N ASN A 185 -4.87 14.09 28.26
CA ASN A 185 -4.77 14.52 26.87
C ASN A 185 -5.99 14.11 26.03
N ARG A 186 -7.05 13.57 26.64
CA ARG A 186 -8.21 13.01 25.94
C ARG A 186 -8.89 13.98 24.97
N ASN A 187 -8.95 15.26 25.31
CA ASN A 187 -9.53 16.28 24.41
C ASN A 187 -8.64 16.51 23.18
N LYS A 188 -7.32 16.56 23.36
CA LYS A 188 -6.35 16.67 22.24
C LYS A 188 -6.42 15.43 21.34
N LEU A 189 -6.52 14.23 21.93
CA LEU A 189 -6.71 12.99 21.19
C LEU A 189 -7.97 13.03 20.32
N LYS A 190 -9.12 13.41 20.90
CA LYS A 190 -10.39 13.52 20.16
C LYS A 190 -10.30 14.53 19.03
N MET A 191 -9.66 15.67 19.27
CA MET A 191 -9.43 16.69 18.24
C MET A 191 -8.57 16.15 17.09
N VAL A 192 -7.44 15.51 17.38
CA VAL A 192 -6.57 14.91 16.35
C VAL A 192 -7.32 13.81 15.58
N ALA A 193 -8.06 12.95 16.27
CA ALA A 193 -8.89 11.92 15.64
C ALA A 193 -9.97 12.53 14.73
N ALA A 194 -10.63 13.60 15.16
CA ALA A 194 -11.64 14.29 14.37
C ALA A 194 -11.04 14.95 13.13
N ILE A 195 -9.90 15.63 13.25
CA ILE A 195 -9.21 16.27 12.10
C ILE A 195 -8.84 15.22 11.06
N LEU A 196 -8.17 14.13 11.47
CA LEU A 196 -7.73 13.09 10.56
C LEU A 196 -8.91 12.27 10.00
N GLY A 197 -9.94 12.04 10.82
CA GLY A 197 -11.17 11.37 10.38
C GLY A 197 -11.94 12.19 9.36
N LEU A 198 -12.10 13.50 9.58
CA LEU A 198 -12.74 14.41 8.61
C LEU A 198 -11.92 14.52 7.32
N PHE A 199 -10.59 14.59 7.42
CA PHE A 199 -9.73 14.51 6.25
C PHE A 199 -9.98 13.23 5.45
N TYR A 200 -9.95 12.06 6.10
CA TYR A 200 -10.13 10.78 5.43
C TYR A 200 -11.52 10.67 4.77
N LEU A 201 -12.58 11.07 5.48
CA LEU A 201 -13.94 11.08 4.94
C LEU A 201 -14.06 12.03 3.74
N GLY A 202 -13.50 13.24 3.83
CA GLY A 202 -13.46 14.17 2.70
C GLY A 202 -12.68 13.62 1.51
N HIS A 203 -11.53 12.99 1.76
CA HIS A 203 -10.67 12.39 0.74
C HIS A 203 -11.38 11.27 -0.03
N ILE A 204 -11.96 10.28 0.66
CA ILE A 204 -12.68 9.19 0.00
C ILE A 204 -13.96 9.69 -0.68
N SER A 205 -14.63 10.70 -0.12
CA SER A 205 -15.83 11.30 -0.72
C SER A 205 -15.48 12.00 -2.03
N TYR A 206 -14.39 12.77 -2.05
CA TYR A 206 -13.89 13.43 -3.27
C TYR A 206 -13.58 12.40 -4.37
N LEU A 207 -12.78 11.38 -4.06
CA LEU A 207 -12.40 10.33 -5.02
C LEU A 207 -13.58 9.45 -5.47
N SER A 208 -14.62 9.32 -4.64
CA SER A 208 -15.80 8.53 -4.98
C SER A 208 -16.84 9.29 -5.80
N LEU A 209 -17.06 10.58 -5.49
CA LEU A 209 -18.21 11.35 -5.98
C LEU A 209 -17.86 12.32 -7.12
N ILE A 210 -16.60 12.74 -7.26
CA ILE A 210 -16.21 13.73 -8.26
C ILE A 210 -15.44 13.07 -9.38
N HIS A 211 -14.20 12.67 -9.13
CA HIS A 211 -13.32 12.01 -10.09
C HIS A 211 -12.23 11.27 -9.32
N PHE A 212 -11.92 10.05 -9.75
CA PHE A 212 -10.85 9.27 -9.14
C PHE A 212 -9.50 9.71 -9.72
N ASP A 213 -8.88 10.70 -9.08
CA ASP A 213 -7.58 11.25 -9.48
C ASP A 213 -6.43 10.53 -8.76
N TYR A 214 -5.69 9.71 -9.51
CA TYR A 214 -4.53 8.97 -9.02
C TYR A 214 -3.41 9.89 -8.54
N GLY A 215 -3.17 11.00 -9.24
CA GLY A 215 -2.12 11.96 -8.88
C GLY A 215 -2.41 12.63 -7.55
N TYR A 216 -3.66 13.04 -7.33
CA TYR A 216 -4.13 13.56 -6.04
C TYR A 216 -4.01 12.50 -4.93
N ASN A 217 -4.47 11.27 -5.18
CA ASN A 217 -4.38 10.18 -4.19
C ASN A 217 -2.93 9.91 -3.78
N MET A 218 -2.03 9.79 -4.77
CA MET A 218 -0.61 9.57 -4.52
C MET A 218 0.02 10.74 -3.77
N ALA A 219 -0.28 11.99 -4.16
CA ALA A 219 0.22 13.16 -3.46
C ALA A 219 -0.22 13.20 -1.99
N ALA A 220 -1.50 12.90 -1.71
CA ALA A 220 -2.02 12.81 -0.36
C ALA A 220 -1.29 11.74 0.47
N GLY A 221 -1.12 10.54 -0.10
CA GLY A 221 -0.38 9.44 0.53
C GLY A 221 1.07 9.80 0.85
N VAL A 222 1.80 10.39 -0.11
CA VAL A 222 3.19 10.81 0.05
C VAL A 222 3.34 11.88 1.14
N VAL A 223 2.51 12.93 1.11
CA VAL A 223 2.59 14.03 2.10
C VAL A 223 2.33 13.50 3.51
N LEU A 224 1.26 12.74 3.71
CA LEU A 224 0.93 12.18 5.02
C LEU A 224 1.98 11.15 5.48
N GLY A 225 2.47 10.33 4.56
CA GLY A 225 3.51 9.34 4.80
C GLY A 225 4.82 9.98 5.26
N LEU A 226 5.26 11.07 4.62
CA LEU A 226 6.47 11.81 5.02
C LEU A 226 6.34 12.43 6.41
N ILE A 227 5.17 12.99 6.75
CA ILE A 227 4.90 13.52 8.09
C ILE A 227 4.94 12.39 9.11
N GLN A 228 4.22 11.28 8.85
CA GLN A 228 4.21 10.10 9.72
C GLN A 228 5.62 9.56 9.96
N ASN A 229 6.42 9.40 8.89
CA ASN A 229 7.77 8.86 8.97
C ASN A 229 8.70 9.77 9.78
N SER A 230 8.59 11.08 9.60
CA SER A 230 9.35 12.07 10.39
C SER A 230 9.04 11.97 11.89
N LEU A 231 7.78 11.74 12.25
CA LEU A 231 7.36 11.56 13.64
C LEU A 231 7.89 10.25 14.24
N TRP A 232 7.89 9.14 13.48
CA TRP A 232 8.45 7.86 13.94
C TRP A 232 9.97 7.91 14.12
N VAL A 233 10.70 8.57 13.22
CA VAL A 233 12.14 8.82 13.38
C VAL A 233 12.39 9.64 14.64
N THR A 234 11.64 10.73 14.82
CA THR A 234 11.74 11.59 16.02
C THR A 234 11.48 10.81 17.30
N LEU A 235 10.45 9.96 17.32
CA LEU A 235 10.15 9.08 18.44
C LEU A 235 11.32 8.14 18.73
N GLY A 236 11.84 7.43 17.71
CA GLY A 236 12.92 6.48 17.88
C GLY A 236 14.19 7.13 18.46
N ILE A 237 14.58 8.29 17.93
CA ILE A 237 15.73 9.07 18.45
C ILE A 237 15.50 9.50 19.90
N LYS A 238 14.31 9.98 20.23
CA LYS A 238 13.96 10.43 21.59
C LYS A 238 14.04 9.28 22.59
N LEU A 239 13.47 8.13 22.24
CA LEU A 239 13.49 6.94 23.09
C LEU A 239 14.92 6.43 23.28
N TYR A 240 15.71 6.34 22.21
CA TYR A 240 17.12 5.96 22.28
C TYR A 240 17.93 6.90 23.17
N ARG A 241 17.71 8.22 23.09
CA ARG A 241 18.40 9.19 23.96
C ARG A 241 18.09 8.97 25.44
N GLN A 242 16.88 8.50 25.77
CA GLN A 242 16.43 8.25 27.13
C GLN A 242 16.93 6.92 27.69
N THR A 243 16.90 5.85 26.89
CA THR A 243 17.17 4.48 27.37
C THR A 243 18.55 3.96 26.98
N LYS A 244 19.16 4.54 25.94
CA LYS A 244 20.36 4.03 25.24
C LYS A 244 20.20 2.61 24.66
N SER A 245 18.97 2.09 24.59
CA SER A 245 18.66 0.78 24.02
C SER A 245 18.52 0.86 22.51
N THR A 246 19.25 0.03 21.76
CA THR A 246 19.18 -0.02 20.30
C THR A 246 17.82 -0.45 19.77
N THR A 247 17.05 -1.23 20.54
CA THR A 247 15.66 -1.60 20.23
C THR A 247 14.75 -0.37 20.09
N ASP A 248 15.11 0.75 20.72
CA ASP A 248 14.33 1.99 20.66
C ASP A 248 14.56 2.78 19.36
N LEU A 249 15.65 2.48 18.62
CA LEU A 249 15.87 3.03 17.28
C LEU A 249 15.09 2.27 16.19
N LEU A 250 14.43 1.16 16.54
CA LEU A 250 13.73 0.32 15.59
C LEU A 250 12.73 1.10 14.70
N PRO A 251 11.90 2.03 15.21
CA PRO A 251 11.04 2.85 14.36
C PRO A 251 11.80 3.64 13.29
N ALA A 252 12.96 4.21 13.63
CA ALA A 252 13.77 4.97 12.69
C ALA A 252 14.41 4.07 11.62
N ILE A 253 14.92 2.90 12.02
CA ILE A 253 15.45 1.89 11.10
C ILE A 253 14.35 1.41 10.14
N LEU A 254 13.14 1.15 10.66
CA LEU A 254 12.01 0.70 9.85
C LEU A 254 11.56 1.75 8.84
N VAL A 255 11.58 3.03 9.20
CA VAL A 255 11.32 4.11 8.23
C VAL A 255 12.32 4.07 7.09
N VAL A 256 13.62 3.90 7.36
CA VAL A 256 14.65 3.80 6.31
C VAL A 256 14.39 2.59 5.40
N LEU A 257 14.08 1.42 5.99
CA LEU A 257 13.78 0.21 5.21
C LEU A 257 12.54 0.37 4.33
N ILE A 258 11.46 0.95 4.86
CA ILE A 258 10.21 1.17 4.12
C ILE A 258 10.40 2.21 3.01
N MET A 259 11.15 3.28 3.26
CA MET A 259 11.48 4.28 2.23
C MET A 259 12.38 3.70 1.15
N GLY A 260 13.35 2.85 1.52
CA GLY A 260 14.15 2.10 0.55
C GLY A 260 13.29 1.19 -0.32
N GLY A 261 12.35 0.45 0.28
CA GLY A 261 11.39 -0.39 -0.45
C GLY A 261 10.47 0.39 -1.38
N MET A 262 9.87 1.48 -0.89
CA MET A 262 9.01 2.36 -1.68
C MET A 262 9.74 3.01 -2.85
N SER A 263 11.06 3.18 -2.77
CA SER A 263 11.86 3.71 -3.88
C SER A 263 11.86 2.81 -5.12
N PHE A 264 11.46 1.53 -5.00
CA PHE A 264 11.32 0.66 -6.17
C PHE A 264 10.31 1.20 -7.18
N GLU A 265 9.24 1.85 -6.71
CA GLU A 265 8.22 2.47 -7.57
C GLU A 265 8.78 3.58 -8.48
N LEU A 266 9.92 4.18 -8.12
CA LEU A 266 10.55 5.20 -8.95
C LEU A 266 11.17 4.63 -10.24
N PHE A 267 11.40 3.32 -10.30
CA PHE A 267 12.00 2.68 -11.46
C PHE A 267 10.98 2.22 -12.51
N ASP A 268 9.72 1.99 -12.12
CA ASP A 268 8.59 1.56 -12.98
C ASP A 268 9.03 0.66 -14.16
N PHE A 269 9.62 -0.49 -13.85
CA PHE A 269 10.21 -1.39 -14.86
C PHE A 269 9.23 -2.49 -15.28
N SER A 270 9.36 -2.97 -16.53
CA SER A 270 8.57 -4.08 -17.04
C SER A 270 8.84 -5.39 -16.25
N PRO A 271 7.81 -6.17 -15.89
CA PRO A 271 7.96 -7.26 -14.94
C PRO A 271 8.97 -8.30 -15.40
N PHE A 272 9.94 -8.61 -14.53
CA PHE A 272 10.88 -9.70 -14.72
C PHE A 272 10.10 -11.02 -14.77
N GLY A 273 10.34 -11.79 -15.84
CA GLY A 273 9.61 -13.03 -16.11
C GLY A 273 8.10 -12.83 -16.30
N LEU A 274 7.65 -11.60 -16.61
CA LEU A 274 6.23 -11.21 -16.66
C LEU A 274 5.49 -11.43 -15.33
N VAL A 275 6.20 -11.47 -14.20
CA VAL A 275 5.64 -11.74 -12.87
C VAL A 275 6.03 -10.68 -11.84
N PHE A 276 7.31 -10.28 -11.79
CA PHE A 276 7.83 -9.41 -10.74
C PHE A 276 8.14 -8.02 -11.29
N ASP A 277 7.36 -7.04 -10.91
CA ASP A 277 7.55 -5.62 -11.23
C ASP A 277 8.01 -4.79 -10.01
N ALA A 278 8.15 -3.48 -10.19
CA ALA A 278 8.51 -2.56 -9.12
C ALA A 278 7.52 -2.60 -7.94
N HIS A 279 6.22 -2.65 -8.24
CA HIS A 279 5.15 -2.61 -7.25
C HIS A 279 5.14 -3.87 -6.35
N SER A 280 5.22 -5.05 -6.95
CA SER A 280 5.32 -6.32 -6.20
C SER A 280 6.59 -6.38 -5.35
N LEU A 281 7.73 -5.88 -5.83
CA LEU A 281 8.95 -5.81 -5.01
C LEU A 281 8.82 -4.84 -3.83
N TRP A 282 8.10 -3.73 -3.99
CA TRP A 282 7.73 -2.90 -2.85
C TRP A 282 6.90 -3.71 -1.83
N HIS A 283 5.86 -4.44 -2.26
CA HIS A 283 5.10 -5.29 -1.33
C HIS A 283 6.00 -6.27 -0.58
N LEU A 284 6.90 -6.97 -1.29
CA LEU A 284 7.84 -7.90 -0.65
C LEU A 284 8.72 -7.20 0.39
N SER A 285 9.23 -6.00 0.06
CA SER A 285 10.13 -5.25 0.92
C SER A 285 9.51 -4.83 2.27
N THR A 286 8.18 -4.74 2.37
CA THR A 286 7.48 -4.32 3.60
C THR A 286 7.14 -5.48 4.54
N VAL A 287 7.28 -6.74 4.11
CA VAL A 287 6.90 -7.93 4.92
C VAL A 287 7.69 -7.98 6.24
N LEU A 288 9.03 -7.93 6.14
CA LEU A 288 9.91 -7.99 7.32
C LEU A 288 9.77 -6.72 8.20
N PRO A 289 9.78 -5.49 7.63
CA PRO A 289 9.50 -4.29 8.41
C PRO A 289 8.17 -4.36 9.18
N THR A 290 7.11 -4.92 8.59
CA THR A 290 5.82 -5.08 9.26
C THR A 290 5.92 -6.01 10.48
N ALA A 291 6.63 -7.14 10.35
CA ALA A 291 6.87 -8.03 11.49
C ALA A 291 7.65 -7.33 12.62
N MET A 292 8.65 -6.52 12.26
CA MET A 292 9.48 -5.76 13.20
C MET A 292 8.72 -4.63 13.88
N TRP A 293 7.74 -4.01 13.22
CA TRP A 293 6.83 -3.03 13.86
C TRP A 293 6.12 -3.62 15.08
N TYR A 294 5.62 -4.86 14.98
CA TYR A 294 5.00 -5.52 16.13
C TYR A 294 5.98 -5.88 17.24
N GLN A 295 7.25 -6.17 16.90
CA GLN A 295 8.29 -6.34 17.91
C GLN A 295 8.52 -5.04 18.68
N PHE A 296 8.60 -3.91 17.98
CA PHE A 296 8.69 -2.60 18.61
C PHE A 296 7.48 -2.32 19.51
N MET A 297 6.25 -2.54 19.03
CA MET A 297 5.03 -2.27 19.81
C MET A 297 4.96 -3.09 21.10
N LEU A 298 5.32 -4.38 21.03
CA LEU A 298 5.37 -5.24 22.22
C LEU A 298 6.47 -4.80 23.20
N HIS A 299 7.64 -4.41 22.70
CA HIS A 299 8.71 -3.85 23.52
C HIS A 299 8.27 -2.54 24.19
N ASP A 300 7.57 -1.67 23.43
CA ASP A 300 7.06 -0.39 23.90
C ASP A 300 6.02 -0.55 25.02
N LEU A 301 5.12 -1.53 24.90
CA LEU A 301 4.13 -1.87 25.92
C LEU A 301 4.73 -2.45 27.20
N ASN A 302 5.86 -3.16 27.10
CA ASN A 302 6.53 -3.78 28.25
C ASN A 302 7.47 -2.82 29.00
N ARG A 303 7.59 -1.56 28.57
CA ARG A 303 8.45 -0.59 29.26
C ARG A 303 7.95 -0.28 30.66
N SER A 304 8.87 -0.31 31.63
CA SER A 304 8.57 0.07 33.02
C SER A 304 8.31 1.57 33.15
N SER A 305 7.34 1.94 33.99
CA SER A 305 6.94 3.34 34.26
C SER A 305 8.13 4.24 34.69
N LYS A 306 9.17 3.67 35.31
CA LYS A 306 10.35 4.42 35.80
C LYS A 306 11.20 5.06 34.70
N SER A 307 11.15 4.53 33.47
CA SER A 307 11.87 5.09 32.31
C SER A 307 11.10 6.22 31.63
N VAL A 308 9.81 6.39 31.96
CA VAL A 308 8.97 7.50 31.48
C VAL A 308 9.01 8.58 32.55
N LYS A 309 10.16 9.25 32.73
CA LYS A 309 10.14 10.55 33.40
C LYS A 309 9.28 11.47 32.52
N LEU A 310 8.12 11.80 33.09
CA LEU A 310 7.06 12.63 32.54
C LEU A 310 7.66 13.86 31.85
N ILE A 311 7.23 14.06 30.62
CA ILE A 311 7.19 15.38 29.98
C ILE A 311 5.85 15.99 30.37
#